data_AF-A0A924KKC7-F1
#
_entry.id   AF-A0A924KKC7-F1
#
_cell.length_a   1.000
_cell.length_b   1.000
_cell.length_c   1.000
_cell.angle_alpha   90.00
_cell.angle_beta   90.00
_cell.angle_gamma   90.00
#
_symmetry.space_group_name_H-M   'P 1'
#
loop_
_entity.id
_entity.type
_entity.pdbx_description
1 polymer ?
#
loop_
_entity_poly.entity_id
_entity_poly.type
_entity_poly.pdbx_seq_one_letter_code
_entity_poly.pdbx_strand_id
1 'polypeptide(L)'
;MFNRPDFIEKSKAFVPVYLDGDTPGAQKLGAQFKVRGYPTTILFKPDGTELTRLPGEVDAVQYMQLLTQGLASTQPIKETLIRALAQDPGVAAALNEAAWRMLAFYSWEIDEGQLVPKKELASTLQQLAQKCPAQFQEPAARLMLKAASLTAQEKAPGLDKGRALAEVQNVLADTGRSRQNADMVSYSGNDIIGILTDKGSPARSALLASWQTALDRLAADASLSQGDRLAAVQAKANLREIDGPLDPKAAHEPALVAVVREAANRADKTITDKYERQSVIPNAAHMLSGVGLLDESDAMLKAELPKSVSPYYHMLVLASNAKKRGDAAASLDWAEKAYAGSVGPATRMQWGSGYVAKLVELSPKDNARIEKAAAQVIGELEAAPETFYERNRRSLEKMGKQLGTWSQKNQQAPVLKKLTVQMDAVCAKLPEKDAAREACEGVFPKAGKKA
;
A
#
# COMPACT_ATOMS: atom_id res chain seq x y z
N MET A 1 -1.34 -5.34 -16.54
CA MET A 1 -1.90 -4.16 -17.22
C MET A 1 -1.08 -3.76 -18.45
N PHE A 2 0.21 -3.41 -18.30
CA PHE A 2 1.04 -2.87 -19.39
C PHE A 2 1.29 -3.79 -20.60
N ASN A 3 1.13 -5.11 -20.45
CA ASN A 3 1.26 -6.08 -21.54
C ASN A 3 -0.04 -6.30 -22.34
N ARG A 4 -1.13 -5.60 -22.00
CA ARG A 4 -2.41 -5.78 -22.70
C ARG A 4 -2.36 -5.10 -24.07
N PRO A 5 -2.98 -5.70 -25.12
CA PRO A 5 -3.01 -5.10 -26.45
C PRO A 5 -3.62 -3.69 -26.50
N ASP A 6 -4.67 -3.44 -25.72
CA ASP A 6 -5.33 -2.13 -25.65
C ASP A 6 -4.46 -1.06 -24.99
N PHE A 7 -3.70 -1.42 -23.94
CA PHE A 7 -2.70 -0.53 -23.36
C PHE A 7 -1.57 -0.23 -24.36
N ILE A 8 -1.05 -1.25 -25.03
CA ILE A 8 0.03 -1.11 -26.02
C ILE A 8 -0.42 -0.17 -27.15
N GLU A 9 -1.63 -0.35 -27.68
CA GLU A 9 -2.18 0.54 -28.70
C GLU A 9 -2.30 1.98 -28.19
N LYS A 10 -2.87 2.16 -26.99
CA LYS A 10 -3.05 3.49 -26.41
C LYS A 10 -1.72 4.17 -26.11
N SER A 11 -0.69 3.40 -25.76
CA SER A 11 0.65 3.92 -25.45
C SER A 11 1.32 4.65 -26.61
N LYS A 12 0.87 4.44 -27.86
CA LYS A 12 1.33 5.20 -29.03
C LYS A 12 0.96 6.69 -28.97
N ALA A 13 0.00 7.08 -28.13
CA ALA A 13 -0.45 8.45 -27.98
C ALA A 13 0.36 9.25 -26.94
N PHE A 14 1.32 8.64 -26.25
CA PHE A 14 2.13 9.31 -25.22
C PHE A 14 3.55 8.72 -25.15
N VAL A 15 4.44 9.38 -24.41
CA VAL A 15 5.80 8.88 -24.16
C VAL A 15 5.80 8.16 -22.80
N PRO A 16 5.88 6.83 -22.74
CA PRO A 16 5.96 6.12 -21.47
C PRO A 16 7.36 6.32 -20.85
N VAL A 17 7.39 6.82 -19.62
CA VAL A 17 8.63 6.92 -18.81
C VAL A 17 8.50 5.97 -17.63
N TYR A 18 9.36 4.96 -17.59
CA TYR A 18 9.42 4.00 -16.48
C TYR A 18 10.48 4.44 -15.47
N LEU A 19 10.07 4.53 -14.20
CA LEU A 19 10.96 4.84 -13.08
C LEU A 19 10.89 3.70 -12.06
N ASP A 20 11.92 2.87 -12.04
CA ASP A 20 12.11 1.87 -10.99
C ASP A 20 12.69 2.54 -9.74
N GLY A 21 12.07 2.31 -8.58
CA GLY A 21 12.50 2.84 -7.28
C GLY A 21 13.89 2.41 -6.84
N ASP A 22 14.50 1.43 -7.50
CA ASP A 22 15.86 0.94 -7.27
C ASP A 22 16.90 1.50 -8.26
N THR A 23 16.50 2.29 -9.26
CA THR A 23 17.46 2.96 -10.16
C THR A 23 18.13 4.18 -9.53
N PRO A 24 19.36 4.55 -9.97
CA PRO A 24 20.05 5.75 -9.47
C PRO A 24 19.17 7.01 -9.58
N GLY A 25 19.11 7.80 -8.51
CA GLY A 25 18.29 9.02 -8.44
C GLY A 25 16.78 8.81 -8.25
N ALA A 26 16.26 7.58 -8.30
CA ALA A 26 14.81 7.33 -8.26
C ALA A 26 14.13 7.81 -6.97
N GLN A 27 14.78 7.64 -5.81
CA GLN A 27 14.23 8.14 -4.55
C GLN A 27 14.15 9.67 -4.51
N LYS A 28 15.09 10.37 -5.13
CA LYS A 28 15.08 11.83 -5.26
C LYS A 28 13.96 12.30 -6.20
N LEU A 29 13.76 11.61 -7.32
CA LEU A 29 12.63 11.85 -8.22
C LEU A 29 11.29 11.55 -7.53
N GLY A 30 11.22 10.50 -6.70
CA GLY A 30 10.06 10.22 -5.87
C GLY A 30 9.71 11.39 -4.94
N ALA A 31 10.70 12.02 -4.31
CA ALA A 31 10.48 13.22 -3.50
C ALA A 31 10.01 14.43 -4.33
N GLN A 32 10.57 14.61 -5.53
CA GLN A 32 10.20 15.70 -6.45
C GLN A 32 8.75 15.56 -6.92
N PHE A 33 8.33 14.37 -7.34
CA PHE A 33 6.99 14.10 -7.84
C PHE A 33 5.98 13.71 -6.75
N LYS A 34 6.38 13.72 -5.47
CA LYS A 34 5.53 13.33 -4.34
C LYS A 34 4.97 11.91 -4.51
N VAL A 35 5.85 10.96 -4.81
CA VAL A 35 5.52 9.54 -5.00
C VAL A 35 6.06 8.72 -3.84
N ARG A 36 5.17 8.01 -3.16
CA ARG A 36 5.53 7.06 -2.08
C ARG A 36 4.95 5.67 -2.24
N GLY A 37 3.84 5.53 -2.96
CA GLY A 37 3.19 4.26 -3.25
C GLY A 37 3.57 3.72 -4.63
N TYR A 38 3.48 2.41 -4.81
CA TYR A 38 3.65 1.76 -6.10
C TYR A 38 2.44 0.85 -6.39
N PRO A 39 1.98 0.77 -7.64
CA PRO A 39 2.35 1.65 -8.75
C PRO A 39 1.77 3.07 -8.56
N THR A 40 2.48 4.10 -9.03
CA THR A 40 1.94 5.46 -9.22
C THR A 40 2.08 5.82 -10.69
N THR A 41 1.00 6.20 -11.35
CA THR A 41 1.04 6.72 -12.73
C THR A 41 0.66 8.18 -12.75
N ILE A 42 1.50 9.02 -13.34
CA ILE A 42 1.28 10.47 -13.47
C ILE A 42 1.28 10.81 -14.95
N LEU A 43 0.27 11.57 -15.40
CA LEU A 43 0.22 12.11 -16.75
C LEU A 43 0.70 13.56 -16.74
N PHE A 44 1.58 13.89 -17.67
CA PHE A 44 2.10 15.25 -17.86
C PHE A 44 1.81 15.74 -19.28
N LYS A 45 1.64 17.06 -19.42
CA LYS A 45 1.80 17.74 -20.71
C LYS A 45 3.28 17.77 -21.11
N PRO A 46 3.62 17.96 -22.39
CA PRO A 46 5.01 18.08 -22.84
C PRO A 46 5.80 19.23 -22.18
N ASP A 47 5.11 20.25 -21.66
CA ASP A 47 5.71 21.38 -20.94
C ASP A 47 6.02 21.09 -19.45
N GLY A 48 5.74 19.85 -18.98
CA GLY A 48 5.96 19.44 -17.59
C GLY A 48 4.78 19.71 -16.65
N THR A 49 3.66 20.27 -17.14
CA THR A 49 2.45 20.45 -16.33
C THR A 49 1.82 19.10 -15.99
N GLU A 50 1.67 18.79 -14.70
CA GLU A 50 0.96 17.59 -14.23
C GLU A 50 -0.54 17.70 -14.58
N LEU A 51 -1.05 16.75 -15.37
CA LEU A 51 -2.46 16.67 -15.76
C LEU A 51 -3.29 15.96 -14.69
N THR A 52 -2.88 14.77 -14.30
CA THR A 52 -3.61 13.93 -13.33
C THR A 52 -2.74 12.75 -12.88
N ARG A 53 -3.17 12.09 -11.80
CA ARG A 53 -2.62 10.82 -11.31
C ARG A 53 -3.69 9.74 -11.49
N LEU A 54 -3.30 8.61 -12.08
CA LEU A 54 -4.22 7.52 -12.39
C LEU A 54 -4.19 6.46 -11.27
N PRO A 55 -5.36 5.97 -10.83
CA PRO A 55 -5.47 5.02 -9.73
C PRO A 55 -4.93 3.66 -10.15
N GLY A 56 -3.95 3.15 -9.41
CA GLY A 56 -3.34 1.83 -9.68
C GLY A 56 -4.17 0.67 -9.13
N GLU A 57 -5.11 0.96 -8.24
CA GLU A 57 -5.94 0.00 -7.51
C GLU A 57 -7.18 -0.48 -8.27
N VAL A 58 -7.59 0.24 -9.33
CA VAL A 58 -8.77 -0.12 -10.12
C VAL A 58 -8.44 -1.23 -11.11
N ASP A 59 -9.48 -1.99 -11.51
CA ASP A 59 -9.31 -3.05 -12.50
C ASP A 59 -8.87 -2.49 -13.87
N ALA A 60 -8.34 -3.39 -14.71
CA ALA A 60 -7.73 -2.99 -15.97
C ALA A 60 -8.68 -2.26 -16.94
N VAL A 61 -9.97 -2.59 -16.97
CA VAL A 61 -10.94 -1.93 -17.84
C VAL A 61 -11.15 -0.49 -17.37
N GLN A 62 -11.38 -0.31 -16.07
CA GLN A 62 -11.54 1.00 -15.46
C GLN A 62 -10.28 1.86 -15.64
N TYR A 63 -9.10 1.27 -15.45
CA TYR A 63 -7.82 1.96 -15.67
C TYR A 63 -7.72 2.49 -17.11
N MET A 64 -8.05 1.68 -18.12
CA MET A 64 -7.96 2.09 -19.52
C MET A 64 -8.93 3.21 -19.91
N GLN A 65 -10.12 3.23 -19.29
CA GLN A 65 -11.08 4.32 -19.45
C GLN A 65 -10.53 5.63 -18.86
N LEU A 66 -9.97 5.57 -17.65
CA LEU A 66 -9.39 6.73 -16.98
C LEU A 66 -8.15 7.25 -17.68
N LEU A 67 -7.29 6.36 -18.20
CA LEU A 67 -6.16 6.74 -19.05
C LEU A 67 -6.65 7.46 -20.31
N THR A 68 -7.71 6.97 -20.95
CA THR A 68 -8.29 7.62 -22.13
C THR A 68 -8.83 9.01 -21.81
N GLN A 69 -9.52 9.17 -20.68
CA GLN A 69 -10.03 10.48 -20.24
C GLN A 69 -8.89 11.43 -19.86
N GLY A 70 -7.87 10.93 -19.16
CA GLY A 70 -6.69 11.71 -18.80
C GLY A 70 -5.92 12.22 -20.01
N LEU A 71 -5.76 11.40 -21.05
CA LEU A 71 -5.11 11.80 -22.31
C LEU A 71 -5.94 12.79 -23.13
N ALA A 72 -7.27 12.76 -22.99
CA ALA A 72 -8.17 13.72 -23.62
C ALA A 72 -8.30 15.03 -22.81
N SER A 73 -7.75 15.10 -21.60
CA SER A 73 -7.89 16.27 -20.73
C SER A 73 -7.10 17.46 -21.25
N THR A 74 -7.76 18.60 -21.39
CA THR A 74 -7.13 19.87 -21.79
C THR A 74 -6.66 20.69 -20.59
N GLN A 75 -7.18 20.40 -19.39
CA GLN A 75 -6.90 21.13 -18.15
C GLN A 75 -6.31 20.20 -17.07
N PRO A 76 -5.39 20.71 -16.22
CA PRO A 76 -4.93 20.01 -15.02
C PRO A 76 -6.06 19.73 -14.04
N ILE A 77 -6.02 18.58 -13.38
CA ILE A 77 -6.99 18.16 -12.35
C ILE A 77 -7.08 19.18 -11.20
N LYS A 78 -6.01 19.92 -10.93
CA LYS A 78 -5.97 21.01 -9.95
C LYS A 78 -7.00 22.11 -10.27
N GLU A 79 -7.16 22.46 -11.54
CA GLU A 79 -8.16 23.45 -11.97
C GLU A 79 -9.58 22.90 -11.82
N THR A 80 -9.78 21.62 -12.14
CA THR A 80 -11.06 20.92 -11.93
C THR A 80 -11.44 20.91 -10.45
N LEU A 81 -10.48 20.64 -9.56
CA LEU A 81 -10.68 20.67 -8.11
C LEU A 81 -11.10 22.06 -7.62
N ILE A 82 -10.41 23.12 -8.07
CA ILE A 82 -10.74 24.51 -7.71
C ILE A 82 -12.18 24.85 -8.13
N ARG A 83 -12.57 24.48 -9.36
CA ARG A 83 -13.94 24.71 -9.86
C ARG A 83 -14.98 23.90 -9.07
N ALA A 84 -14.68 22.64 -8.75
CA ALA A 84 -15.58 21.78 -7.99
C ALA A 84 -15.81 22.29 -6.56
N LEU A 85 -14.80 22.93 -5.95
CA LEU A 85 -14.86 23.49 -4.61
C LEU A 85 -15.27 24.97 -4.57
N ALA A 86 -15.51 25.60 -5.73
CA ALA A 86 -15.93 26.99 -5.80
C ALA A 86 -17.19 27.23 -4.95
N GLN A 87 -17.24 28.37 -4.28
CA GLN A 87 -18.41 28.77 -3.48
C GLN A 87 -19.58 29.18 -4.36
N ASP A 88 -19.30 29.74 -5.54
CA ASP A 88 -20.31 30.00 -6.57
C ASP A 88 -20.85 28.68 -7.12
N PRO A 89 -22.13 28.34 -6.86
CA PRO A 89 -22.73 27.09 -7.34
C PRO A 89 -22.74 26.98 -8.87
N GLY A 90 -22.75 28.10 -9.60
CA GLY A 90 -22.73 28.12 -11.06
C GLY A 90 -21.42 27.62 -11.65
N VAL A 91 -20.30 27.82 -10.95
CA VAL A 91 -18.97 27.35 -11.39
C VAL A 91 -18.84 25.84 -11.23
N ALA A 92 -19.31 25.28 -10.12
CA ALA A 92 -19.31 23.84 -9.90
C ALA A 92 -20.35 23.14 -10.80
N ALA A 93 -21.52 23.75 -11.01
CA ALA A 93 -22.56 23.23 -11.91
C ALA A 93 -22.13 23.16 -13.38
N ALA A 94 -21.13 23.94 -13.79
CA ALA A 94 -20.58 23.90 -15.14
C ALA A 94 -19.68 22.67 -15.39
N LEU A 95 -19.29 21.91 -14.35
CA LEU A 95 -18.52 20.69 -14.51
C LEU A 95 -19.41 19.55 -15.01
N ASN A 96 -18.98 18.90 -16.09
CA ASN A 96 -19.65 17.72 -16.63
C ASN A 96 -19.30 16.45 -15.83
N GLU A 97 -20.00 15.35 -16.14
CA GLU A 97 -19.79 14.06 -15.47
C GLU A 97 -18.34 13.56 -15.57
N ALA A 98 -17.68 13.73 -16.71
CA ALA A 98 -16.31 13.29 -16.92
C ALA A 98 -15.32 14.02 -15.99
N ALA A 99 -15.52 15.33 -15.75
CA ALA A 99 -14.72 16.09 -14.79
C ALA A 99 -14.89 15.57 -13.36
N TRP A 100 -16.13 15.30 -12.94
CA TRP A 100 -16.42 14.69 -11.64
C TRP A 100 -15.85 13.28 -11.52
N ARG A 101 -15.91 12.49 -12.59
CA ARG A 101 -15.28 11.16 -12.65
C ARG A 101 -13.77 11.24 -12.46
N MET A 102 -13.09 12.17 -13.12
CA MET A 102 -11.64 12.35 -12.93
C MET A 102 -11.28 12.71 -11.47
N LEU A 103 -12.10 13.52 -10.79
CA LEU A 103 -11.92 13.80 -9.36
C LEU A 103 -12.19 12.57 -8.48
N ALA A 104 -13.26 11.80 -8.77
CA ALA A 104 -13.64 10.63 -8.01
C ALA A 104 -12.61 9.48 -8.09
N PHE A 105 -11.92 9.39 -9.23
CA PHE A 105 -10.90 8.38 -9.50
C PHE A 105 -9.47 8.90 -9.36
N TYR A 106 -9.26 10.16 -8.98
CA TYR A 106 -7.92 10.66 -8.71
C TYR A 106 -7.27 9.86 -7.57
N SER A 107 -5.96 9.64 -7.67
CA SER A 107 -5.18 8.84 -6.71
C SER A 107 -4.87 9.61 -5.42
N TRP A 108 -5.92 10.05 -4.72
CA TRP A 108 -5.84 10.84 -3.49
C TRP A 108 -4.93 10.24 -2.42
N GLU A 109 -4.91 8.91 -2.32
CA GLU A 109 -4.19 8.13 -1.31
C GLU A 109 -2.66 8.20 -1.49
N ILE A 110 -2.19 8.45 -2.70
CA ILE A 110 -0.76 8.49 -3.08
C ILE A 110 -0.35 9.86 -3.64
N ASP A 111 -1.22 10.86 -3.51
CA ASP A 111 -0.97 12.25 -3.90
C ASP A 111 0.10 12.92 -3.01
N GLU A 112 0.22 12.46 -1.77
CA GLU A 112 1.21 12.96 -0.79
C GLU A 112 1.16 14.49 -0.57
N GLY A 113 -0.03 15.07 -0.71
CA GLY A 113 -0.29 16.48 -0.43
C GLY A 113 -0.01 17.44 -1.58
N GLN A 114 0.08 16.94 -2.82
CA GLN A 114 0.34 17.75 -4.01
C GLN A 114 -0.86 18.64 -4.38
N LEU A 115 -2.09 18.10 -4.33
CA LEU A 115 -3.31 18.88 -4.59
C LEU A 115 -3.89 19.48 -3.32
N VAL A 116 -3.95 18.69 -2.24
CA VAL A 116 -4.62 19.04 -1.00
C VAL A 116 -3.74 18.63 0.17
N PRO A 117 -3.43 19.53 1.13
CA PRO A 117 -2.67 19.17 2.31
C PRO A 117 -3.28 17.95 3.01
N LYS A 118 -2.46 16.99 3.45
CA LYS A 118 -2.94 15.71 4.02
C LYS A 118 -4.01 15.89 5.12
N LYS A 119 -3.85 16.92 5.97
CA LYS A 119 -4.80 17.22 7.07
C LYS A 119 -6.18 17.70 6.59
N GLU A 120 -6.28 18.20 5.37
CA GLU A 120 -7.49 18.74 4.75
C GLU A 120 -8.14 17.75 3.77
N LEU A 121 -7.47 16.63 3.47
CA LEU A 121 -7.91 15.70 2.44
C LEU A 121 -9.30 15.11 2.73
N ALA A 122 -9.52 14.63 3.96
CA ALA A 122 -10.80 14.02 4.33
C ALA A 122 -11.97 15.02 4.22
N SER A 123 -11.80 16.25 4.73
CA SER A 123 -12.84 17.29 4.64
C SER A 123 -13.06 17.77 3.21
N THR A 124 -12.02 17.77 2.37
CA THR A 124 -12.14 18.07 0.94
C THR A 124 -12.96 17.01 0.22
N LEU A 125 -12.70 15.73 0.46
CA LEU A 125 -13.49 14.66 -0.17
C LEU A 125 -14.94 14.64 0.31
N GLN A 126 -15.19 14.95 1.58
CA GLN A 126 -16.55 15.15 2.07
C GLN A 126 -17.27 16.28 1.30
N GLN A 127 -16.60 17.42 1.08
CA GLN A 127 -17.15 18.52 0.28
C GLN A 127 -17.39 18.13 -1.18
N LEU A 128 -16.46 17.41 -1.81
CA LEU A 128 -16.64 16.92 -3.18
C LEU A 128 -17.82 15.95 -3.28
N ALA A 129 -17.95 15.02 -2.33
CA ALA A 129 -19.10 14.11 -2.25
C ALA A 129 -20.43 14.86 -2.04
N GLN A 130 -20.40 15.97 -1.30
CA GLN A 130 -21.57 16.83 -1.10
C GLN A 130 -21.95 17.62 -2.36
N LYS A 131 -20.95 18.16 -3.08
CA LYS A 131 -21.15 19.03 -4.24
C LYS A 131 -21.37 18.27 -5.56
N CYS A 132 -20.92 17.02 -5.66
CA CYS A 132 -21.13 16.21 -6.87
C CYS A 132 -22.63 16.07 -7.15
N PRO A 133 -23.14 16.48 -8.34
CA PRO A 133 -24.55 16.35 -8.68
C PRO A 133 -25.03 14.89 -8.61
N ALA A 134 -26.19 14.67 -7.99
CA ALA A 134 -26.74 13.33 -7.78
C ALA A 134 -27.05 12.57 -9.08
N GLN A 135 -27.24 13.28 -10.20
CA GLN A 135 -27.39 12.65 -11.51
C GLN A 135 -26.13 11.93 -11.99
N PHE A 136 -24.94 12.34 -11.53
CA PHE A 136 -23.67 11.71 -11.85
C PHE A 136 -23.40 10.59 -10.84
N GLN A 137 -24.21 9.53 -10.94
CA GLN A 137 -24.33 8.50 -9.91
C GLN A 137 -23.00 7.84 -9.55
N GLU A 138 -22.18 7.50 -10.55
CA GLU A 138 -20.90 6.82 -10.32
C GLU A 138 -19.88 7.69 -9.57
N PRO A 139 -19.51 8.91 -10.04
CA PRO A 139 -18.58 9.74 -9.30
C PRO A 139 -19.13 10.17 -7.93
N ALA A 140 -20.44 10.40 -7.80
CA ALA A 140 -21.04 10.74 -6.51
C ALA A 140 -20.88 9.60 -5.49
N ALA A 141 -21.18 8.36 -5.89
CA ALA A 141 -21.00 7.18 -5.06
C ALA A 141 -19.52 7.00 -4.67
N ARG A 142 -18.61 7.03 -5.65
CA ARG A 142 -17.18 6.81 -5.39
C ARG A 142 -16.57 7.88 -4.49
N LEU A 143 -16.93 9.15 -4.67
CA LEU A 143 -16.50 10.23 -3.78
C LEU A 143 -17.02 10.02 -2.35
N MET A 144 -18.26 9.57 -2.18
CA MET A 144 -18.82 9.24 -0.86
C MET A 144 -18.05 8.09 -0.19
N LEU A 145 -17.75 7.02 -0.92
CA LEU A 145 -16.98 5.88 -0.40
C LEU A 145 -15.56 6.31 0.01
N LYS A 146 -14.85 7.07 -0.83
CA LYS A 146 -13.51 7.59 -0.51
C LYS A 146 -13.56 8.55 0.69
N ALA A 147 -14.56 9.45 0.75
CA ALA A 147 -14.75 10.34 1.88
C ALA A 147 -14.98 9.57 3.18
N ALA A 148 -15.82 8.52 3.18
CA ALA A 148 -16.04 7.68 4.35
C ALA A 148 -14.76 6.94 4.79
N SER A 149 -14.04 6.33 3.84
CA SER A 149 -12.79 5.61 4.12
C SER A 149 -11.74 6.54 4.75
N LEU A 150 -11.47 7.70 4.13
CA LEU A 150 -10.46 8.63 4.64
C LEU A 150 -10.88 9.33 5.93
N THR A 151 -12.18 9.57 6.12
CA THR A 151 -12.71 10.05 7.41
C THR A 151 -12.40 9.05 8.53
N ALA A 152 -12.58 7.74 8.28
CA ALA A 152 -12.27 6.71 9.26
C ALA A 152 -10.77 6.67 9.60
N GLN A 153 -9.91 6.68 8.58
CA GLN A 153 -8.44 6.59 8.73
C GLN A 153 -7.86 7.80 9.48
N GLU A 154 -8.30 9.02 9.13
CA GLU A 154 -7.80 10.26 9.70
C GLU A 154 -8.60 10.75 10.92
N LYS A 155 -9.67 10.02 11.30
CA LYS A 155 -10.62 10.41 12.36
C LYS A 155 -11.18 11.82 12.17
N ALA A 156 -11.47 12.17 10.93
CA ALA A 156 -11.96 13.50 10.58
C ALA A 156 -13.41 13.71 11.06
N PRO A 157 -13.79 14.91 11.51
CA PRO A 157 -15.19 15.23 11.80
C PRO A 157 -15.99 15.50 10.51
N GLY A 158 -17.30 15.73 10.64
CA GLY A 158 -18.13 16.32 9.59
C GLY A 158 -18.77 15.37 8.58
N LEU A 159 -18.46 14.07 8.62
CA LEU A 159 -19.12 13.10 7.75
C LEU A 159 -20.60 12.94 8.11
N ASP A 160 -21.47 13.18 7.14
CA ASP A 160 -22.88 12.80 7.20
C ASP A 160 -23.00 11.27 7.11
N LYS A 161 -22.96 10.61 8.26
CA LYS A 161 -23.01 9.15 8.36
C LYS A 161 -24.30 8.56 7.80
N GLY A 162 -25.43 9.27 7.91
CA GLY A 162 -26.72 8.80 7.42
C GLY A 162 -26.74 8.73 5.90
N ARG A 163 -26.34 9.83 5.23
CA ARG A 163 -26.20 9.86 3.78
C ARG A 163 -25.15 8.87 3.28
N ALA A 164 -24.00 8.79 3.95
CA ALA A 164 -22.93 7.87 3.56
C ALA A 164 -23.36 6.40 3.68
N LEU A 165 -24.06 6.03 4.77
CA LEU A 165 -24.60 4.69 4.95
C LEU A 165 -25.62 4.32 3.87
N ALA A 166 -26.54 5.23 3.55
CA ALA A 166 -27.52 5.01 2.49
C ALA A 166 -26.84 4.78 1.12
N GLU A 167 -25.84 5.59 0.77
CA GLU A 167 -25.12 5.42 -0.51
C GLU A 167 -24.34 4.12 -0.56
N VAL A 168 -23.66 3.74 0.54
CA VAL A 168 -22.95 2.46 0.63
C VAL A 168 -23.92 1.29 0.47
N GLN A 169 -25.09 1.33 1.12
CA GLN A 169 -26.11 0.30 0.96
C GLN A 169 -26.61 0.21 -0.49
N ASN A 170 -26.84 1.35 -1.15
CA ASN A 170 -27.23 1.39 -2.57
C ASN A 170 -26.16 0.79 -3.49
N VAL A 171 -24.88 1.08 -3.24
CA VAL A 171 -23.75 0.51 -4.00
C VAL A 171 -23.68 -1.00 -3.81
N LEU A 172 -23.84 -1.51 -2.59
CA LEU A 172 -23.75 -2.94 -2.28
C LEU A 172 -24.96 -3.75 -2.78
N ALA A 173 -26.14 -3.12 -2.84
CA ALA A 173 -27.36 -3.73 -3.34
C ALA A 173 -27.32 -3.97 -4.87
N ASP A 174 -26.67 -3.07 -5.62
CA ASP A 174 -26.54 -3.15 -7.06
C ASP A 174 -25.24 -3.83 -7.51
N THR A 175 -25.38 -4.90 -8.30
CA THR A 175 -24.23 -5.70 -8.78
C THR A 175 -23.26 -4.90 -9.66
N GLY A 176 -23.76 -4.02 -10.52
CA GLY A 176 -22.95 -3.20 -11.41
C GLY A 176 -22.19 -2.12 -10.63
N ARG A 177 -22.84 -1.44 -9.69
CA ARG A 177 -22.22 -0.42 -8.85
C ARG A 177 -21.17 -1.00 -7.90
N SER A 178 -21.46 -2.16 -7.30
CA SER A 178 -20.48 -2.90 -6.51
C SER A 178 -19.24 -3.24 -7.35
N ARG A 179 -19.44 -3.68 -8.60
CA ARG A 179 -18.36 -4.03 -9.52
C ARG A 179 -17.55 -2.83 -10.00
N GLN A 180 -18.19 -1.67 -10.22
CA GLN A 180 -17.53 -0.40 -10.54
C GLN A 180 -16.67 0.13 -9.38
N ASN A 181 -16.99 -0.25 -8.14
CA ASN A 181 -16.26 0.13 -6.94
C ASN A 181 -15.53 -1.07 -6.32
N ALA A 182 -15.13 -2.05 -7.13
CA ALA A 182 -14.54 -3.31 -6.67
C ALA A 182 -13.31 -3.09 -5.77
N ASP A 183 -12.49 -2.10 -6.09
CA ASP A 183 -11.33 -1.68 -5.31
C ASP A 183 -11.73 -1.16 -3.92
N MET A 184 -12.71 -0.26 -3.85
CA MET A 184 -13.23 0.28 -2.58
C MET A 184 -13.87 -0.83 -1.72
N VAL A 185 -14.62 -1.74 -2.35
CA VAL A 185 -15.24 -2.88 -1.67
C VAL A 185 -14.16 -3.84 -1.12
N SER A 186 -13.06 -4.03 -1.85
CA SER A 186 -11.98 -4.95 -1.46
C SER A 186 -11.00 -4.34 -0.44
N TYR A 187 -10.77 -3.02 -0.47
CA TYR A 187 -9.69 -2.39 0.31
C TYR A 187 -10.18 -1.47 1.45
N SER A 188 -11.41 -0.98 1.41
CA SER A 188 -11.92 0.02 2.38
C SER A 188 -13.00 -0.50 3.32
N GLY A 189 -13.34 -1.79 3.27
CA GLY A 189 -14.46 -2.35 4.03
C GLY A 189 -14.38 -2.16 5.54
N ASN A 190 -13.22 -2.45 6.16
CA ASN A 190 -13.04 -2.28 7.61
C ASN A 190 -13.27 -0.82 8.04
N ASP A 191 -12.74 0.13 7.27
CA ASP A 191 -12.82 1.56 7.55
C ASP A 191 -14.26 2.08 7.39
N ILE A 192 -14.89 1.78 6.25
CA ILE A 192 -16.23 2.27 5.91
C ILE A 192 -17.29 1.66 6.83
N ILE A 193 -17.28 0.34 7.03
CA ILE A 193 -18.21 -0.30 7.96
C ILE A 193 -17.93 0.20 9.39
N GLY A 194 -16.65 0.34 9.75
CA GLY A 194 -16.13 0.96 10.98
C GLY A 194 -16.78 2.28 11.35
N ILE A 195 -16.72 3.26 10.44
CA ILE A 195 -17.14 4.62 10.73
C ILE A 195 -18.66 4.81 10.66
N LEU A 196 -19.36 4.01 9.86
CA LEU A 196 -20.80 4.16 9.58
C LEU A 196 -21.71 3.39 10.53
N THR A 197 -21.19 2.45 11.31
CA THR A 197 -21.99 1.60 12.20
C THR A 197 -21.33 1.44 13.56
N ASP A 198 -22.15 1.32 14.61
CA ASP A 198 -21.65 1.04 15.95
C ASP A 198 -21.31 -0.44 16.11
N LYS A 199 -20.21 -0.74 16.81
CA LYS A 199 -19.77 -2.12 17.11
C LYS A 199 -20.91 -2.94 17.73
N GLY A 200 -21.15 -4.15 17.22
CA GLY A 200 -22.18 -5.06 17.69
C GLY A 200 -23.64 -4.65 17.42
N SER A 201 -23.89 -3.53 16.72
CA SER A 201 -25.26 -3.09 16.40
C SER A 201 -25.91 -3.96 15.31
N PRO A 202 -27.26 -4.01 15.22
CA PRO A 202 -27.92 -4.65 14.08
C PRO A 202 -27.51 -4.06 12.72
N ALA A 203 -27.26 -2.74 12.67
CA ALA A 203 -26.79 -2.05 11.48
C ALA A 203 -25.40 -2.56 11.04
N ARG A 204 -24.49 -2.80 12.01
CA ARG A 204 -23.17 -3.42 11.78
C ARG A 204 -23.31 -4.77 11.09
N SER A 205 -24.14 -5.66 11.66
CA SER A 205 -24.35 -7.00 11.14
C SER A 205 -24.99 -6.99 9.74
N ALA A 206 -25.98 -6.13 9.50
CA ALA A 206 -26.65 -6.01 8.21
C ALA A 206 -25.71 -5.48 7.12
N LEU A 207 -24.91 -4.45 7.43
CA LEU A 207 -23.95 -3.90 6.49
C LEU A 207 -22.82 -4.90 6.20
N LEU A 208 -22.32 -5.59 7.22
CA LEU A 208 -21.32 -6.64 7.08
C LEU A 208 -21.80 -7.77 6.15
N ALA A 209 -23.04 -8.25 6.33
CA ALA A 209 -23.61 -9.29 5.46
C ALA A 209 -23.74 -8.84 4.00
N SER A 210 -24.17 -7.59 3.78
CA SER A 210 -24.26 -7.00 2.43
C SER A 210 -22.87 -6.87 1.79
N TRP A 211 -21.87 -6.47 2.57
CA TRP A 211 -20.49 -6.35 2.12
C TRP A 211 -19.87 -7.69 1.75
N GLN A 212 -20.08 -8.71 2.58
CA GLN A 212 -19.63 -10.08 2.31
C GLN A 212 -20.26 -10.63 1.02
N THR A 213 -21.54 -10.35 0.78
CA THR A 213 -22.22 -10.73 -0.45
C THR A 213 -21.59 -10.06 -1.68
N ALA A 214 -21.25 -8.77 -1.59
CA ALA A 214 -20.55 -8.07 -2.66
C ALA A 214 -19.16 -8.67 -2.92
N LEU A 215 -18.40 -8.98 -1.86
CA LEU A 215 -17.09 -9.62 -1.96
C LEU A 215 -17.17 -11.02 -2.61
N ASP A 216 -18.19 -11.81 -2.30
CA ASP A 216 -18.40 -13.12 -2.93
C ASP A 216 -18.63 -12.99 -4.44
N ARG A 217 -19.40 -11.97 -4.87
CA ARG A 217 -19.61 -11.68 -6.29
C ARG A 217 -18.31 -11.28 -6.98
N LEU A 218 -17.50 -10.42 -6.35
CA LEU A 218 -16.20 -9.99 -6.90
C LEU A 218 -15.22 -11.16 -6.99
N ALA A 219 -15.16 -12.04 -5.98
CA ALA A 219 -14.32 -13.24 -6.02
C ALA A 219 -14.72 -14.21 -7.16
N ALA A 220 -16.01 -14.25 -7.51
CA ALA A 220 -16.54 -15.10 -8.58
C ALA A 220 -16.42 -14.48 -9.98
N ASP A 221 -16.26 -13.16 -10.09
CA ASP A 221 -16.25 -12.45 -11.38
C ASP A 221 -14.99 -12.74 -12.20
N ALA A 222 -15.15 -13.47 -13.30
CA ALA A 222 -14.07 -13.85 -14.20
C ALA A 222 -13.55 -12.69 -15.09
N SER A 223 -14.23 -11.53 -15.09
CA SER A 223 -13.73 -10.31 -15.76
C SER A 223 -12.63 -9.60 -14.96
N LEU A 224 -12.53 -9.88 -13.66
CA LEU A 224 -11.48 -9.37 -12.78
C LEU A 224 -10.20 -10.18 -12.92
N SER A 225 -9.06 -9.55 -12.61
CA SER A 225 -7.79 -10.28 -12.55
C SER A 225 -7.80 -11.29 -11.40
N GLN A 226 -6.93 -12.31 -11.47
CA GLN A 226 -6.81 -13.25 -10.36
C GLN A 226 -6.37 -12.55 -9.06
N GLY A 227 -5.57 -11.48 -9.17
CA GLY A 227 -5.20 -10.62 -8.05
C GLY A 227 -6.39 -9.92 -7.41
N ASP A 228 -7.28 -9.32 -8.21
CA ASP A 228 -8.47 -8.62 -7.69
C ASP A 228 -9.46 -9.59 -7.05
N ARG A 229 -9.67 -10.75 -7.67
CA ARG A 229 -10.52 -11.81 -7.12
C ARG A 229 -9.95 -12.33 -5.79
N LEU A 230 -8.63 -12.51 -5.71
CA LEU A 230 -7.95 -12.90 -4.48
C LEU A 230 -8.07 -11.82 -3.40
N ALA A 231 -7.96 -10.54 -3.78
CA ALA A 231 -8.14 -9.41 -2.86
C ALA A 231 -9.55 -9.38 -2.26
N ALA A 232 -10.58 -9.68 -3.04
CA ALA A 232 -11.96 -9.79 -2.52
C ALA A 232 -12.10 -10.91 -1.47
N VAL A 233 -11.46 -12.07 -1.69
CA VAL A 233 -11.44 -13.16 -0.70
C VAL A 233 -10.66 -12.77 0.56
N GLN A 234 -9.51 -12.10 0.40
CA GLN A 234 -8.72 -11.60 1.52
C GLN A 234 -9.51 -10.57 2.33
N ALA A 235 -10.23 -9.67 1.68
CA ALA A 235 -11.10 -8.68 2.34
C ALA A 235 -12.17 -9.37 3.18
N LYS A 236 -12.81 -10.42 2.62
CA LYS A 236 -13.81 -11.22 3.35
C LYS A 236 -13.20 -11.87 4.59
N ALA A 237 -11.97 -12.39 4.49
CA ALA A 237 -11.26 -12.95 5.63
C ALA A 237 -10.91 -11.90 6.70
N ASN A 238 -10.54 -10.69 6.28
CA ASN A 238 -10.16 -9.60 7.19
C ASN A 238 -11.35 -9.01 7.95
N LEU A 239 -12.54 -9.00 7.36
CA LEU A 239 -13.76 -8.46 7.98
C LEU A 239 -14.20 -9.21 9.25
N ARG A 240 -13.63 -10.38 9.55
CA ARG A 240 -13.85 -11.07 10.84
C ARG A 240 -13.27 -10.33 12.04
N GLU A 241 -12.20 -9.56 11.83
CA GLU A 241 -11.50 -8.81 12.87
C GLU A 241 -12.07 -7.40 13.06
N ILE A 242 -13.18 -7.08 12.37
CA ILE A 242 -13.71 -5.72 12.31
C ILE A 242 -14.12 -5.18 13.68
N ASP A 243 -14.57 -6.06 14.58
CA ASP A 243 -14.98 -5.71 15.95
C ASP A 243 -13.85 -5.96 16.98
N GLY A 244 -12.63 -6.24 16.53
CA GLY A 244 -11.46 -6.48 17.37
C GLY A 244 -10.67 -7.70 16.92
N PRO A 245 -9.45 -7.88 17.47
CA PRO A 245 -8.64 -9.04 17.14
C PRO A 245 -9.36 -10.34 17.51
N LEU A 246 -9.28 -11.32 16.62
CA LEU A 246 -9.72 -12.68 16.94
C LEU A 246 -8.81 -13.26 18.04
N ASP A 247 -9.38 -14.11 18.90
CA ASP A 247 -8.55 -14.96 19.76
C ASP A 247 -7.66 -15.81 18.84
N PRO A 248 -6.31 -15.73 18.94
CA PRO A 248 -5.41 -16.54 18.11
C PRO A 248 -5.62 -18.05 18.26
N LYS A 249 -6.30 -18.50 19.33
CA LYS A 249 -6.64 -19.90 19.57
C LYS A 249 -8.03 -20.29 19.05
N ALA A 250 -8.87 -19.33 18.70
CA ALA A 250 -10.19 -19.62 18.16
C ALA A 250 -10.08 -20.28 16.78
N ALA A 251 -10.85 -21.33 16.57
CA ALA A 251 -10.94 -21.96 15.27
C ALA A 251 -11.56 -21.00 14.25
N HIS A 252 -11.00 -20.95 13.05
CA HIS A 252 -11.61 -20.24 11.94
C HIS A 252 -12.83 -21.01 11.41
N GLU A 253 -13.86 -20.28 10.96
CA GLU A 253 -15.05 -20.89 10.36
C GLU A 253 -14.69 -21.80 9.18
N PRO A 254 -15.10 -23.09 9.19
CA PRO A 254 -14.70 -24.06 8.15
C PRO A 254 -15.05 -23.63 6.73
N ALA A 255 -16.22 -22.98 6.54
CA ALA A 255 -16.64 -22.49 5.23
C ALA A 255 -15.69 -21.43 4.66
N LEU A 256 -15.21 -20.51 5.51
CA LEU A 256 -14.27 -19.48 5.09
C LEU A 256 -12.87 -20.04 4.86
N VAL A 257 -12.43 -20.98 5.68
CA VAL A 257 -11.17 -21.72 5.44
C VAL A 257 -11.21 -22.41 4.07
N ALA A 258 -12.34 -23.04 3.72
CA ALA A 258 -12.53 -23.69 2.42
C ALA A 258 -12.46 -22.68 1.26
N VAL A 259 -13.13 -21.53 1.37
CA VAL A 259 -13.10 -20.46 0.35
C VAL A 259 -11.68 -19.92 0.14
N VAL A 260 -10.95 -19.64 1.23
CA VAL A 260 -9.56 -19.17 1.18
C VAL A 260 -8.66 -20.20 0.53
N ARG A 261 -8.78 -21.47 0.93
CA ARG A 261 -8.00 -22.58 0.36
C ARG A 261 -8.29 -22.75 -1.14
N GLU A 262 -9.56 -22.70 -1.55
CA GLU A 262 -9.94 -22.83 -2.95
C GLU A 262 -9.37 -21.68 -3.79
N ALA A 263 -9.48 -20.44 -3.33
CA ALA A 263 -8.94 -19.28 -4.02
C ALA A 263 -7.41 -19.35 -4.18
N ALA A 264 -6.69 -19.73 -3.12
CA ALA A 264 -5.24 -19.89 -3.17
C ALA A 264 -4.83 -21.01 -4.15
N ASN A 265 -5.48 -22.16 -4.09
CA ASN A 265 -5.24 -23.28 -5.01
C ASN A 265 -5.58 -22.93 -6.46
N ARG A 266 -6.64 -22.13 -6.69
CA ARG A 266 -6.99 -21.65 -8.03
C ARG A 266 -5.90 -20.75 -8.59
N ALA A 267 -5.42 -19.78 -7.80
CA ALA A 267 -4.33 -18.89 -8.21
C ALA A 267 -3.07 -19.69 -8.57
N ASP A 268 -2.68 -20.64 -7.71
CA ASP A 268 -1.51 -21.49 -7.94
C ASP A 268 -1.62 -22.34 -9.22
N LYS A 269 -2.80 -22.91 -9.51
CA LYS A 269 -2.99 -23.80 -10.67
C LYS A 269 -3.20 -23.08 -11.99
N THR A 270 -3.77 -21.88 -11.97
CA THR A 270 -4.26 -21.21 -13.20
C THR A 270 -3.34 -20.10 -13.69
N ILE A 271 -2.56 -19.48 -12.82
CA ILE A 271 -1.65 -18.40 -13.21
C ILE A 271 -0.37 -19.02 -13.77
N THR A 272 -0.09 -18.74 -15.04
CA THR A 272 1.09 -19.25 -15.75
C THR A 272 2.16 -18.18 -15.99
N ASP A 273 1.77 -16.89 -16.04
CA ASP A 273 2.70 -15.79 -16.20
C ASP A 273 3.54 -15.57 -14.93
N LYS A 274 4.87 -15.58 -15.07
CA LYS A 274 5.80 -15.49 -13.93
C LYS A 274 5.70 -14.17 -13.16
N TYR A 275 5.32 -13.06 -13.81
CA TYR A 275 5.20 -11.76 -13.15
C TYR A 275 3.88 -11.66 -12.38
N GLU A 276 2.80 -12.20 -12.94
CA GLU A 276 1.54 -12.34 -12.21
C GLU A 276 1.72 -13.26 -11.00
N ARG A 277 2.40 -14.41 -11.16
CA ARG A 277 2.71 -15.31 -10.03
C ARG A 277 3.52 -14.60 -8.93
N GLN A 278 4.52 -13.81 -9.31
CA GLN A 278 5.32 -13.03 -8.35
C GLN A 278 4.45 -12.09 -7.49
N SER A 279 3.39 -11.52 -8.05
CA SER A 279 2.47 -10.63 -7.32
C SER A 279 1.40 -11.40 -6.53
N VAL A 280 0.87 -12.49 -7.08
CA VAL A 280 -0.32 -13.15 -6.53
C VAL A 280 0.03 -14.26 -5.53
N ILE A 281 1.06 -15.08 -5.78
CA ILE A 281 1.36 -16.26 -4.93
C ILE A 281 1.74 -15.87 -3.48
N PRO A 282 2.58 -14.85 -3.22
CA PRO A 282 2.84 -14.41 -1.87
C PRO A 282 1.57 -13.97 -1.12
N ASN A 283 0.64 -13.31 -1.82
CA ASN A 283 -0.64 -12.88 -1.24
C ASN A 283 -1.56 -14.08 -0.96
N ALA A 284 -1.63 -15.06 -1.87
CA ALA A 284 -2.42 -16.28 -1.69
C ALA A 284 -1.92 -17.07 -0.48
N ALA A 285 -0.59 -17.20 -0.34
CA ALA A 285 0.03 -17.83 0.81
C ALA A 285 -0.19 -17.03 2.10
N HIS A 286 -0.12 -15.69 2.05
CA HIS A 286 -0.45 -14.85 3.20
C HIS A 286 -1.90 -15.08 3.67
N MET A 287 -2.84 -15.18 2.74
CA MET A 287 -4.25 -15.45 3.03
C MET A 287 -4.45 -16.80 3.71
N LEU A 288 -3.80 -17.86 3.22
CA LEU A 288 -3.76 -19.17 3.88
C LEU A 288 -3.27 -19.06 5.34
N SER A 289 -2.19 -18.31 5.56
CA SER A 289 -1.66 -18.06 6.91
C SER A 289 -2.61 -17.25 7.81
N GLY A 290 -3.49 -16.44 7.23
CA GLY A 290 -4.50 -15.64 7.94
C GLY A 290 -5.73 -16.45 8.36
N VAL A 291 -5.86 -17.69 7.89
CA VAL A 291 -6.89 -18.64 8.32
C VAL A 291 -6.30 -19.89 8.99
N GLY A 292 -5.06 -19.78 9.50
CA GLY A 292 -4.39 -20.84 10.25
C GLY A 292 -3.74 -21.94 9.40
N LEU A 293 -3.80 -21.87 8.07
CA LEU A 293 -3.22 -22.88 7.17
C LEU A 293 -1.74 -22.60 6.89
N LEU A 294 -0.93 -22.56 7.96
CA LEU A 294 0.50 -22.22 7.89
C LEU A 294 1.31 -23.23 7.08
N ASP A 295 1.00 -24.52 7.15
CA ASP A 295 1.74 -25.56 6.42
C ASP A 295 1.43 -25.53 4.93
N GLU A 296 0.16 -25.31 4.54
CA GLU A 296 -0.24 -25.13 3.14
C GLU A 296 0.39 -23.85 2.55
N SER A 297 0.42 -22.77 3.34
CA SER A 297 1.11 -21.52 2.99
C SER A 297 2.60 -21.76 2.73
N ASP A 298 3.30 -22.43 3.65
CA ASP A 298 4.72 -22.76 3.50
C ASP A 298 4.99 -23.66 2.29
N ALA A 299 4.14 -24.67 2.06
CA ALA A 299 4.26 -25.57 0.93
C ALA A 299 4.14 -24.83 -0.41
N MET A 300 3.14 -23.96 -0.54
CA MET A 300 2.94 -23.11 -1.73
C MET A 300 4.16 -22.22 -1.98
N LEU A 301 4.64 -21.52 -0.96
CA LEU A 301 5.78 -20.61 -1.09
C LEU A 301 7.06 -21.35 -1.47
N LYS A 302 7.35 -22.48 -0.80
CA LYS A 302 8.55 -23.30 -1.06
C LYS A 302 8.52 -23.89 -2.47
N ALA A 303 7.36 -24.31 -2.97
CA ALA A 303 7.21 -24.80 -4.34
C ALA A 303 7.41 -23.71 -5.40
N GLU A 304 7.17 -22.45 -5.05
CA GLU A 304 7.32 -21.30 -5.94
C GLU A 304 8.74 -20.71 -5.97
N LEU A 305 9.50 -20.83 -4.87
CA LEU A 305 10.88 -20.31 -4.76
C LEU A 305 11.77 -20.55 -5.99
N PRO A 306 11.88 -21.78 -6.55
CA PRO A 306 12.78 -22.02 -7.70
C PRO A 306 12.28 -21.41 -9.02
N LYS A 307 11.02 -20.96 -9.08
CA LYS A 307 10.38 -20.40 -10.29
C LYS A 307 10.25 -18.88 -10.23
N SER A 308 10.41 -18.30 -9.03
CA SER A 308 10.14 -16.90 -8.77
C SER A 308 11.20 -15.98 -9.36
N VAL A 309 10.75 -14.90 -9.99
CA VAL A 309 11.61 -13.80 -10.48
C VAL A 309 12.27 -13.05 -9.31
N SER A 310 11.57 -12.94 -8.17
CA SER A 310 12.05 -12.24 -6.97
C SER A 310 11.71 -13.07 -5.73
N PRO A 311 12.48 -14.14 -5.45
CA PRO A 311 12.13 -15.13 -4.43
C PRO A 311 12.09 -14.57 -3.00
N TYR A 312 12.75 -13.44 -2.74
CA TYR A 312 12.75 -12.80 -1.42
C TYR A 312 11.34 -12.41 -0.93
N TYR A 313 10.38 -12.09 -1.82
CA TYR A 313 8.99 -11.86 -1.39
C TYR A 313 8.35 -13.09 -0.76
N HIS A 314 8.65 -14.28 -1.28
CA HIS A 314 8.15 -15.54 -0.76
C HIS A 314 8.83 -15.89 0.57
N MET A 315 10.15 -15.64 0.66
CA MET A 315 10.93 -15.82 1.89
C MET A 315 10.43 -14.93 3.03
N LEU A 316 9.97 -13.71 2.76
CA LEU A 316 9.39 -12.82 3.78
C LEU A 316 8.09 -13.38 4.36
N VAL A 317 7.25 -14.01 3.54
CA VAL A 317 6.03 -14.67 4.02
C VAL A 317 6.39 -15.93 4.82
N LEU A 318 7.36 -16.73 4.37
CA LEU A 318 7.90 -17.87 5.13
C LEU A 318 8.44 -17.44 6.50
N ALA A 319 9.16 -16.33 6.57
CA ALA A 319 9.63 -15.75 7.83
C ALA A 319 8.46 -15.34 8.75
N SER A 320 7.40 -14.76 8.18
CA SER A 320 6.19 -14.41 8.92
C SER A 320 5.46 -15.64 9.45
N ASN A 321 5.34 -16.71 8.65
CA ASN A 321 4.71 -17.95 9.05
C ASN A 321 5.48 -18.65 10.18
N ALA A 322 6.80 -18.71 10.07
CA ALA A 322 7.66 -19.24 11.13
C ALA A 322 7.47 -18.47 12.45
N LYS A 323 7.43 -17.13 12.39
CA LYS A 323 7.14 -16.29 13.56
C LYS A 323 5.76 -16.60 14.17
N LYS A 324 4.72 -16.77 13.34
CA LYS A 324 3.36 -17.13 13.80
C LYS A 324 3.34 -18.48 14.54
N ARG A 325 4.20 -19.44 14.16
CA ARG A 325 4.38 -20.73 14.86
C ARG A 325 5.23 -20.65 16.13
N GLY A 326 5.78 -19.47 16.46
CA GLY A 326 6.75 -19.33 17.55
C GLY A 326 8.16 -19.82 17.21
N ASP A 327 8.43 -20.15 15.95
CA ASP A 327 9.75 -20.57 15.48
C ASP A 327 10.61 -19.34 15.13
N ALA A 328 11.23 -18.77 16.16
CA ALA A 328 12.12 -17.62 16.03
C ALA A 328 13.33 -17.92 15.13
N ALA A 329 13.89 -19.13 15.20
CA ALA A 329 15.07 -19.50 14.44
C ALA A 329 14.78 -19.53 12.93
N ALA A 330 13.72 -20.22 12.51
CA ALA A 330 13.33 -20.26 11.10
C ALA A 330 12.86 -18.88 10.60
N SER A 331 12.19 -18.08 11.43
CA SER A 331 11.81 -16.71 11.08
C SER A 331 13.04 -15.85 10.74
N LEU A 332 14.09 -15.94 11.55
CA LEU A 332 15.33 -15.21 11.32
C LEU A 332 16.12 -15.76 10.12
N ASP A 333 16.17 -17.07 9.93
CA ASP A 333 16.82 -17.71 8.77
C ASP A 333 16.16 -17.29 7.44
N TRP A 334 14.83 -17.33 7.35
CA TRP A 334 14.12 -16.87 6.15
C TRP A 334 14.26 -15.37 5.90
N ALA A 335 14.25 -14.55 6.96
CA ALA A 335 14.46 -13.11 6.81
C ALA A 335 15.88 -12.78 6.36
N GLU A 336 16.90 -13.51 6.83
CA GLU A 336 18.27 -13.38 6.38
C GLU A 336 18.42 -13.75 4.91
N LYS A 337 17.83 -14.89 4.50
CA LYS A 337 17.79 -15.32 3.09
C LYS A 337 17.08 -14.29 2.20
N ALA A 338 15.97 -13.72 2.67
CA ALA A 338 15.25 -12.67 1.95
C ALA A 338 16.11 -11.42 1.75
N TYR A 339 16.81 -10.98 2.79
CA TYR A 339 17.74 -9.85 2.69
C TYR A 339 18.89 -10.17 1.74
N ALA A 340 19.55 -11.31 1.92
CA ALA A 340 20.67 -11.73 1.08
C ALA A 340 20.29 -11.81 -0.41
N GLY A 341 19.12 -12.38 -0.73
CA GLY A 341 18.62 -12.55 -2.09
C GLY A 341 17.90 -11.32 -2.67
N SER A 342 17.76 -10.23 -1.90
CA SER A 342 17.12 -9.02 -2.40
C SER A 342 18.03 -8.21 -3.34
N VAL A 343 17.42 -7.55 -4.33
CA VAL A 343 18.12 -6.86 -5.42
C VAL A 343 17.66 -5.42 -5.51
N GLY A 344 18.60 -4.51 -5.77
CA GLY A 344 18.36 -3.07 -5.84
C GLY A 344 18.66 -2.35 -4.52
N PRO A 345 19.29 -1.16 -4.55
CA PRO A 345 19.79 -0.47 -3.35
C PRO A 345 18.67 -0.15 -2.35
N ALA A 346 17.51 0.30 -2.82
CA ALA A 346 16.41 0.72 -1.98
C ALA A 346 15.63 -0.49 -1.43
N THR A 347 15.52 -1.56 -2.21
CA THR A 347 14.94 -2.84 -1.81
C THR A 347 15.83 -3.56 -0.79
N ARG A 348 17.15 -3.60 -1.02
CA ARG A 348 18.12 -4.14 -0.04
C ARG A 348 18.10 -3.35 1.26
N MET A 349 18.02 -2.02 1.20
CA MET A 349 17.87 -1.17 2.39
C MET A 349 16.61 -1.50 3.20
N GLN A 350 15.46 -1.63 2.54
CA GLN A 350 14.20 -1.98 3.18
C GLN A 350 14.23 -3.37 3.83
N TRP A 351 14.75 -4.39 3.14
CA TRP A 351 14.77 -5.75 3.68
C TRP A 351 15.87 -5.97 4.72
N GLY A 352 17.02 -5.32 4.55
CA GLY A 352 18.10 -5.32 5.53
C GLY A 352 17.68 -4.66 6.85
N SER A 353 17.09 -3.46 6.78
CA SER A 353 16.52 -2.82 7.97
C SER A 353 15.40 -3.66 8.62
N GLY A 354 14.56 -4.31 7.81
CA GLY A 354 13.55 -5.25 8.28
C GLY A 354 14.13 -6.50 8.97
N TYR A 355 15.26 -7.01 8.48
CA TYR A 355 15.98 -8.12 9.10
C TYR A 355 16.61 -7.72 10.44
N VAL A 356 17.25 -6.55 10.52
CA VAL A 356 17.76 -5.98 11.78
C VAL A 356 16.62 -5.82 12.79
N ALA A 357 15.46 -5.30 12.37
CA ALA A 357 14.29 -5.18 13.22
C ALA A 357 13.82 -6.54 13.78
N LYS A 358 13.80 -7.58 12.95
CA LYS A 358 13.44 -8.94 13.38
C LYS A 358 14.48 -9.53 14.35
N LEU A 359 15.77 -9.28 14.14
CA LEU A 359 16.83 -9.71 15.08
C LEU A 359 16.65 -9.06 16.45
N VAL A 360 16.42 -7.74 16.48
CA VAL A 360 16.15 -7.00 17.72
C VAL A 360 14.92 -7.53 18.44
N GLU A 361 13.88 -7.92 17.70
CA GLU A 361 12.65 -8.46 18.28
C GLU A 361 12.81 -9.89 18.81
N LEU A 362 13.34 -10.79 17.98
CA LEU A 362 13.30 -12.24 18.22
C LEU A 362 14.56 -12.79 18.88
N SER A 363 15.68 -12.07 18.79
CA SER A 363 16.96 -12.45 19.39
C SER A 363 17.71 -11.22 19.96
N PRO A 364 17.09 -10.44 20.88
CA PRO A 364 17.67 -9.19 21.38
C PRO A 364 19.02 -9.34 22.10
N LYS A 365 19.39 -10.57 22.50
CA LYS A 365 20.65 -10.87 23.18
C LYS A 365 21.77 -11.27 22.22
N ASP A 366 21.48 -11.50 20.94
CA ASP A 366 22.47 -11.84 19.92
C ASP A 366 23.11 -10.56 19.36
N ASN A 367 23.91 -9.93 20.22
CA ASN A 367 24.53 -8.63 19.93
C ASN A 367 25.43 -8.70 18.69
N ALA A 368 26.15 -9.82 18.50
CA ALA A 368 27.06 -10.00 17.39
C ALA A 368 26.31 -10.07 16.05
N ARG A 369 25.19 -10.80 15.99
CA ARG A 369 24.39 -10.88 14.75
C ARG A 369 23.67 -9.57 14.46
N ILE A 370 23.18 -8.86 15.48
CA ILE A 370 22.59 -7.52 15.32
C ILE A 370 23.63 -6.52 14.80
N GLU A 371 24.81 -6.47 15.42
CA GLU A 371 25.93 -5.60 14.99
C GLU A 371 26.30 -5.90 13.54
N LYS A 372 26.52 -7.18 13.19
CA LYS A 372 26.89 -7.60 11.84
C LYS A 372 25.84 -7.21 10.81
N ALA A 373 24.56 -7.49 11.06
CA ALA A 373 23.49 -7.18 10.13
C ALA A 373 23.33 -5.66 9.91
N ALA A 374 23.37 -4.87 10.99
CA ALA A 374 23.29 -3.41 10.89
C ALA A 374 24.52 -2.82 10.17
N ALA A 375 25.73 -3.31 10.49
CA ALA A 375 26.96 -2.89 9.83
C ALA A 375 26.96 -3.22 8.34
N GLN A 376 26.39 -4.37 7.95
CA GLN A 376 26.22 -4.73 6.54
C GLN A 376 25.28 -3.75 5.83
N VAL A 377 24.12 -3.43 6.41
CA VAL A 377 23.18 -2.46 5.81
C VAL A 377 23.85 -1.10 5.61
N ILE A 378 24.62 -0.63 6.60
CA ILE A 378 25.36 0.65 6.49
C ILE A 378 26.46 0.55 5.42
N GLY A 379 27.15 -0.60 5.34
CA GLY A 379 28.22 -0.82 4.36
C GLY A 379 27.73 -0.90 2.90
N GLU A 380 26.46 -1.22 2.69
CA GLU A 380 25.82 -1.23 1.37
C GLU A 380 25.35 0.17 0.92
N LEU A 381 25.45 1.20 1.78
CA LEU A 381 25.07 2.57 1.43
C LEU A 381 26.03 3.20 0.42
N GLU A 382 25.48 3.67 -0.69
CA GLU A 382 26.17 4.59 -1.58
C GLU A 382 26.19 5.99 -0.95
N ALA A 383 27.37 6.60 -0.87
CA ALA A 383 27.55 7.94 -0.31
C ALA A 383 27.18 9.04 -1.32
N ALA A 384 25.93 9.01 -1.78
CA ALA A 384 25.35 9.98 -2.70
C ALA A 384 24.08 10.59 -2.09
N PRO A 385 23.74 11.86 -2.39
CA PRO A 385 22.59 12.52 -1.78
C PRO A 385 21.27 11.74 -1.94
N GLU A 386 21.02 11.17 -3.11
CA GLU A 386 19.81 10.40 -3.44
C GLU A 386 19.58 9.17 -2.54
N THR A 387 20.64 8.63 -1.93
CA THR A 387 20.55 7.50 -1.00
C THR A 387 19.71 7.84 0.22
N PHE A 388 19.65 9.11 0.62
CA PHE A 388 18.99 9.57 1.84
C PHE A 388 17.64 10.25 1.58
N TYR A 389 16.95 9.82 0.51
CA TYR A 389 15.58 10.26 0.19
C TYR A 389 14.54 9.15 0.42
N GLU A 390 13.29 9.60 0.59
CA GLU A 390 12.07 8.78 0.59
C GLU A 390 12.19 7.42 1.32
N ARG A 391 12.05 6.30 0.59
CA ARG A 391 11.98 4.95 1.18
C ARG A 391 13.25 4.59 1.92
N ASN A 392 14.40 5.01 1.41
CA ASN A 392 15.70 4.71 2.00
C ASN A 392 15.87 5.44 3.31
N ARG A 393 15.60 6.76 3.30
CA ARG A 393 15.63 7.60 4.50
C ARG A 393 14.73 7.03 5.61
N ARG A 394 13.47 6.73 5.28
CA ARG A 394 12.51 6.17 6.25
C ARG A 394 13.00 4.84 6.83
N SER A 395 13.57 3.97 6.00
CA SER A 395 14.10 2.67 6.43
C SER A 395 15.28 2.85 7.39
N LEU A 396 16.20 3.76 7.08
CA LEU A 396 17.36 4.08 7.92
C LEU A 396 16.94 4.71 9.26
N GLU A 397 16.09 5.75 9.23
CA GLU A 397 15.59 6.41 10.45
C GLU A 397 14.87 5.41 11.37
N LYS A 398 14.05 4.52 10.79
CA LYS A 398 13.37 3.46 11.55
C LYS A 398 14.37 2.50 12.17
N MET A 399 15.36 2.03 11.41
CA MET A 399 16.40 1.13 11.90
C MET A 399 17.21 1.78 13.03
N GLY A 400 17.63 3.04 12.85
CA GLY A 400 18.38 3.80 13.84
C GLY A 400 17.62 4.01 15.15
N LYS A 401 16.32 4.35 15.08
CA LYS A 401 15.44 4.44 16.26
C LYS A 401 15.32 3.09 16.98
N GLN A 402 15.16 1.99 16.23
CA GLN A 402 15.05 0.65 16.79
C GLN A 402 16.34 0.22 17.49
N LEU A 403 17.50 0.41 16.84
CA LEU A 403 18.81 0.11 17.42
C LEU A 403 19.13 0.99 18.63
N GLY A 404 18.75 2.27 18.61
CA GLY A 404 18.87 3.17 19.76
C GLY A 404 18.06 2.66 20.96
N THR A 405 16.79 2.30 20.74
CA THR A 405 15.91 1.74 21.78
C THR A 405 16.44 0.41 22.31
N TRP A 406 16.88 -0.48 21.41
CA TRP A 406 17.46 -1.78 21.77
C TRP A 406 18.73 -1.61 22.59
N SER A 407 19.64 -0.72 22.18
CA SER A 407 20.88 -0.41 22.88
C SER A 407 20.64 0.08 24.30
N GLN A 408 19.69 1.00 24.49
CA GLN A 408 19.32 1.48 25.82
C GLN A 408 18.79 0.35 26.70
N LYS A 409 17.88 -0.49 26.18
CA LYS A 409 17.27 -1.59 26.94
C LYS A 409 18.24 -2.73 27.26
N ASN A 410 19.20 -3.01 26.37
CA ASN A 410 20.10 -4.16 26.47
C ASN A 410 21.55 -3.77 26.81
N GLN A 411 21.78 -2.50 27.18
CA GLN A 411 23.09 -1.96 27.55
C GLN A 411 24.15 -2.10 26.43
N GLN A 412 23.75 -1.95 25.17
CA GLN A 412 24.60 -2.13 23.98
C GLN A 412 25.14 -0.80 23.43
N ALA A 413 25.43 0.16 24.31
CA ALA A 413 26.03 1.45 23.92
C ALA A 413 27.34 1.31 23.11
N PRO A 414 28.24 0.33 23.40
CA PRO A 414 29.43 0.11 22.57
C PRO A 414 29.11 -0.29 21.13
N VAL A 415 28.11 -1.15 20.91
CA VAL A 415 27.67 -1.58 19.57
C VAL A 415 27.10 -0.38 18.81
N LEU A 416 26.20 0.37 19.44
CA LEU A 416 25.62 1.55 18.82
C LEU A 416 26.68 2.58 18.44
N LYS A 417 27.68 2.81 19.30
CA LYS A 417 28.80 3.72 19.02
C LYS A 417 29.58 3.31 17.77
N LYS A 418 29.88 2.01 17.60
CA LYS A 418 30.57 1.51 16.40
C LYS A 418 29.75 1.75 15.13
N LEU A 419 28.45 1.44 15.17
CA LEU A 419 27.54 1.66 14.04
C LEU A 419 27.42 3.15 13.70
N THR A 420 27.37 4.03 14.71
CA THR A 420 27.41 5.49 14.51
C THR A 420 28.69 5.93 13.81
N VAL A 421 29.87 5.45 14.24
CA VAL A 421 31.14 5.77 13.58
C VAL A 421 31.15 5.33 12.11
N GLN A 422 30.63 4.14 11.81
CA GLN A 422 30.53 3.67 10.43
C GLN A 422 29.59 4.54 9.59
N MET A 423 28.43 4.94 10.15
CA MET A 423 27.51 5.84 9.48
C MET A 423 28.12 7.23 9.25
N ASP A 424 28.78 7.81 10.26
CA ASP A 424 29.43 9.11 10.17
C ASP A 424 30.47 9.15 9.03
N ALA A 425 31.18 8.04 8.80
CA ALA A 425 32.11 7.90 7.68
C ALA A 425 31.42 7.91 6.29
N VAL A 426 30.17 7.44 6.21
CA VAL A 426 29.33 7.59 5.01
C VAL A 426 28.88 9.04 4.87
N CYS A 427 28.36 9.63 5.95
CA CYS A 427 27.84 11.00 5.94
C CYS A 427 28.91 12.05 5.61
N ALA A 428 30.15 11.84 6.06
CA ALA A 428 31.27 12.74 5.79
C ALA A 428 31.63 12.88 4.29
N LYS A 429 31.23 11.91 3.46
CA LYS A 429 31.41 11.94 2.01
C LYS A 429 30.33 12.74 1.28
N LEU A 430 29.25 13.12 1.96
CA LEU A 430 28.18 13.95 1.41
C LEU A 430 28.55 15.43 1.47
N PRO A 431 28.05 16.27 0.54
CA PRO A 431 28.33 17.70 0.56
C PRO A 431 27.87 18.36 1.87
N GLU A 432 28.71 19.23 2.44
CA GLU A 432 28.53 19.79 3.80
C GLU A 432 27.20 20.52 4.02
N LYS A 433 26.63 21.13 2.99
CA LYS A 433 25.39 21.92 3.06
C LYS A 433 24.20 21.21 2.39
N ASP A 434 24.27 19.89 2.21
CA ASP A 434 23.20 19.09 1.62
C ASP A 434 22.27 18.53 2.69
N ALA A 435 20.95 18.62 2.46
CA ALA A 435 19.93 18.07 3.37
C ALA A 435 20.04 16.54 3.53
N ALA A 436 20.60 15.83 2.54
CA ALA A 436 20.91 14.41 2.63
C ALA A 436 21.96 14.12 3.71
N ARG A 437 22.93 15.03 3.91
CA ARG A 437 23.93 14.89 4.97
C ARG A 437 23.30 15.03 6.35
N GLU A 438 22.43 16.01 6.54
CA GLU A 438 21.67 16.17 7.78
C GLU A 438 20.81 14.91 8.06
N ALA A 439 20.13 14.38 7.04
CA ALA A 439 19.36 13.15 7.16
C ALA A 439 20.24 11.94 7.53
N CYS A 440 21.43 11.81 6.93
CA CYS A 440 22.40 10.76 7.23
C CYS A 440 22.90 10.85 8.69
N GLU A 441 23.34 12.03 9.13
CA GLU A 441 23.83 12.26 10.50
C GLU A 441 22.72 12.09 11.55
N GLY A 442 21.46 12.24 11.14
CA GLY A 442 20.29 12.05 12.00
C GLY A 442 19.85 10.61 12.21
N VAL A 443 20.42 9.62 11.49
CA VAL A 443 19.96 8.23 11.57
C VAL A 443 20.15 7.66 12.98
N PHE A 444 21.30 7.91 13.61
CA PHE A 444 21.58 7.47 14.98
C PHE A 444 21.59 8.65 15.95
N PRO A 445 21.04 8.48 17.16
CA PRO A 445 21.09 9.54 18.17
C PRO A 445 22.54 9.83 18.55
N LYS A 446 22.97 11.10 18.44
CA LYS A 446 24.30 11.53 18.89
C LYS A 446 24.43 11.25 20.39
N ALA A 447 25.52 10.59 20.79
CA ALA A 447 25.79 10.26 22.19
C ALA A 447 25.74 11.53 23.06
N GLY A 448 24.78 11.61 23.98
CA GLY A 448 24.64 12.71 24.93
C GLY A 448 23.38 13.58 24.82
N LYS A 449 22.58 13.45 23.75
CA LYS A 449 21.21 14.01 23.76
C LYS A 449 20.25 12.91 24.19
N LYS A 450 19.62 13.06 25.37
CA LYS A 450 18.46 12.25 25.76
C LYS A 450 17.39 12.41 24.66
N ALA A 451 16.82 11.29 24.25
CA ALA A 451 15.71 11.23 23.31
C ALA A 451 14.48 11.95 23.83
#